data_AF-A0A414RJ11-F1
#
_entry.id   AF-A0A414RJ11-F1
#
_cell.length_a   1.000
_cell.length_b   1.000
_cell.length_c   1.000
_cell.angle_alpha   90.00
_cell.angle_beta   90.00
_cell.angle_gamma   90.00
#
_symmetry.space_group_name_H-M   'P 1'
#
loop_
_entity.id
_entity.type
_entity.pdbx_description
1 polymer ?
#
loop_
_entity_poly.entity_id
_entity_poly.type
_entity_poly.pdbx_seq_one_letter_code
_entity_poly.pdbx_strand_id
1 'polypeptide(L)'
;MWMGSIRMDMAVGIIIGGAFTSIVSSLVEDIINPFLGIFGGMNFDKLHWNIVGDVTLNYGKFLTAVINFLIMAFVVFILVKALNTAASKLAVKEDAPEEKKPTKICPMCKSEIAIDACRCPHCTSILDAKAVEAFEKNL
;
A
#
# COMPACT_ATOMS: atom_id res chain seq x y z
N MET A 1 -4.94 24.23 11.70
CA MET A 1 -4.99 23.78 10.29
C MET A 1 -4.35 22.40 10.06
N TRP A 2 -3.45 21.92 10.92
CA TRP A 2 -2.73 20.63 10.77
C TRP A 2 -3.50 19.34 11.11
N MET A 3 -4.69 19.44 11.73
CA MET A 3 -5.49 18.27 12.12
C MET A 3 -6.46 17.79 11.02
N GLY A 4 -6.55 18.54 9.91
CA GLY A 4 -7.41 18.23 8.77
C GLY A 4 -6.81 17.19 7.82
N SER A 5 -5.54 17.38 7.42
CA SER A 5 -4.88 16.54 6.42
C SER A 5 -4.77 15.07 6.85
N ILE A 6 -4.41 14.81 8.11
CA ILE A 6 -4.17 13.44 8.59
C ILE A 6 -5.41 12.54 8.57
N ARG A 7 -6.61 13.12 8.78
CA ARG A 7 -7.88 12.36 8.71
C ARG A 7 -8.30 12.08 7.27
N MET A 8 -7.94 12.96 6.35
CA MET A 8 -8.20 12.79 4.92
C MET A 8 -7.28 11.73 4.33
N ASP A 9 -6.00 11.73 4.70
CA ASP A 9 -5.03 10.72 4.22
C ASP A 9 -5.41 9.31 4.69
N MET A 10 -5.84 9.15 5.94
CA MET A 10 -6.35 7.86 6.42
C MET A 10 -7.66 7.43 5.74
N ALA A 11 -8.58 8.38 5.47
CA ALA A 11 -9.85 8.08 4.80
C ALA A 11 -9.63 7.59 3.35
N VAL A 12 -8.70 8.23 2.63
CA VAL A 12 -8.32 7.83 1.27
C VAL A 12 -7.76 6.40 1.27
N GLY A 13 -6.92 6.04 2.24
CA GLY A 13 -6.38 4.69 2.36
C GLY A 13 -7.46 3.59 2.50
N ILE A 14 -8.51 3.83 3.29
CA ILE A 14 -9.60 2.85 3.46
C ILE A 14 -10.42 2.71 2.18
N ILE A 15 -10.72 3.81 1.49
CA ILE A 15 -11.51 3.79 0.25
C ILE A 15 -10.75 3.02 -0.85
N ILE A 16 -9.46 3.29 -1.01
CA ILE A 16 -8.61 2.59 -1.98
C ILE A 16 -8.48 1.11 -1.61
N GLY A 17 -8.30 0.79 -0.32
CA GLY A 17 -8.23 -0.59 0.16
C GLY A 17 -9.50 -1.39 -0.12
N GLY A 18 -10.67 -0.78 0.08
CA GLY A 18 -11.96 -1.38 -0.25
C GLY A 18 -12.11 -1.65 -1.75
N ALA A 19 -11.84 -0.65 -2.58
CA ALA A 19 -11.94 -0.78 -4.04
C ALA A 19 -10.97 -1.81 -4.61
N PHE A 20 -9.72 -1.86 -4.12
CA PHE A 20 -8.73 -2.84 -4.55
C PHE A 20 -9.15 -4.27 -4.22
N THR A 21 -9.72 -4.49 -3.02
CA THR A 21 -10.24 -5.81 -2.64
C THR A 21 -11.34 -6.25 -3.58
N SER A 22 -12.28 -5.37 -3.96
CA SER A 22 -13.34 -5.70 -4.92
C SER A 22 -12.79 -6.09 -6.31
N ILE A 23 -11.75 -5.40 -6.81
CA ILE A 23 -11.12 -5.75 -8.09
C ILE A 23 -10.50 -7.15 -8.03
N VAL A 24 -9.81 -7.47 -6.93
CA VAL A 24 -9.22 -8.79 -6.73
C VAL A 24 -10.31 -9.86 -6.62
N SER A 25 -11.39 -9.59 -5.88
CA SER A 25 -12.53 -10.50 -5.76
C SER A 25 -13.17 -10.78 -7.11
N SER A 26 -13.48 -9.77 -7.93
CA SER A 26 -14.01 -9.96 -9.28
C SER A 26 -13.06 -10.75 -10.18
N LEU A 27 -11.75 -10.50 -10.11
CA LEU A 27 -10.78 -11.28 -10.87
C LEU A 27 -10.80 -12.77 -10.50
N VAL A 28 -10.97 -13.07 -9.22
CA VAL A 28 -11.03 -14.46 -8.73
C VAL A 28 -12.37 -15.10 -9.09
N GLU A 29 -13.48 -14.41 -8.87
CA GLU A 29 -14.84 -14.90 -9.12
C GLU A 29 -15.16 -15.05 -10.61
N ASP A 30 -14.75 -14.09 -11.44
CA ASP A 30 -15.14 -14.02 -12.86
C ASP A 30 -14.15 -14.74 -13.78
N ILE A 31 -12.87 -14.84 -13.39
CA ILE A 31 -11.84 -15.50 -14.21
C ILE A 31 -11.44 -16.83 -13.58
N ILE A 32 -10.96 -16.82 -12.34
CA ILE A 32 -10.35 -18.02 -11.77
C ILE A 32 -11.38 -19.12 -11.49
N ASN A 33 -12.56 -18.80 -10.94
CA ASN A 33 -13.59 -19.81 -10.66
C ASN A 33 -14.06 -20.56 -11.92
N PRO A 34 -14.36 -19.90 -13.07
CA PRO A 34 -14.65 -20.61 -14.31
C PRO A 34 -13.51 -21.49 -14.80
N PHE A 35 -12.26 -21.01 -14.76
CA PHE A 35 -11.11 -21.81 -15.15
C PHE A 35 -10.93 -23.05 -14.25
N LEU A 36 -11.03 -22.89 -12.93
CA LEU A 36 -10.96 -24.00 -11.99
C LEU A 36 -12.17 -24.94 -12.08
N GLY A 37 -13.35 -24.41 -12.43
CA GLY A 37 -14.54 -25.21 -12.69
C GLY A 37 -14.36 -26.18 -13.84
N ILE A 38 -13.64 -25.76 -14.89
CA ILE A 38 -13.31 -26.59 -16.05
C ILE A 38 -12.21 -27.61 -15.73
N PHE A 39 -11.21 -27.24 -14.92
CA PHE A 39 -10.04 -28.10 -14.64
C PHE A 39 -10.17 -29.00 -13.40
N GLY A 40 -11.06 -28.70 -12.45
CA GLY A 40 -11.00 -29.29 -11.12
C GLY A 40 -12.33 -29.48 -10.38
N GLY A 41 -13.47 -29.18 -10.99
CA GLY A 41 -14.79 -29.57 -10.46
C GLY A 41 -15.01 -29.24 -8.97
N MET A 42 -14.70 -28.01 -8.54
CA MET A 42 -14.68 -27.55 -7.12
C MET A 42 -16.04 -27.54 -6.38
N ASN A 43 -16.97 -28.42 -6.71
CA ASN A 43 -18.23 -28.55 -5.97
C ASN A 43 -18.06 -29.43 -4.72
N PHE A 44 -17.11 -29.06 -3.84
CA PHE A 44 -17.03 -29.65 -2.49
C PHE A 44 -18.17 -29.16 -1.59
N ASP A 45 -18.90 -28.12 -2.00
CA ASP A 45 -20.10 -27.61 -1.34
C ASP A 45 -21.20 -28.66 -1.12
N LYS A 46 -21.17 -29.76 -1.88
CA LYS A 46 -22.13 -30.86 -1.75
C LYS A 46 -21.75 -31.90 -0.70
N LEU A 47 -20.55 -31.83 -0.11
CA LEU A 47 -20.18 -32.68 1.01
C LEU A 47 -20.77 -32.11 2.31
N HIS A 48 -21.93 -32.64 2.68
CA HIS A 48 -22.64 -32.35 3.91
C HIS A 48 -22.77 -33.65 4.70
N TRP A 49 -22.42 -33.62 5.99
CA TRP A 49 -22.70 -34.74 6.89
C TRP A 49 -24.00 -34.42 7.62
N ASN A 50 -25.03 -35.21 7.38
CA ASN A 50 -26.29 -35.13 8.13
C ASN A 50 -26.14 -35.87 9.45
N ILE A 51 -26.10 -35.12 10.55
CA ILE A 51 -26.00 -35.66 11.91
C ILE A 51 -27.39 -35.51 12.55
N VAL A 52 -28.38 -36.26 12.05
CA VAL A 52 -29.75 -36.39 12.60
C VAL A 52 -30.58 -35.08 12.61
N GLY A 53 -31.60 -34.98 11.74
CA GLY A 53 -32.52 -33.84 11.61
C GLY A 53 -32.11 -32.81 10.53
N ASP A 54 -32.53 -31.55 10.66
CA ASP A 54 -32.24 -30.43 9.74
C ASP A 54 -30.83 -29.79 9.94
N VAL A 55 -30.01 -30.33 10.85
CA VAL A 55 -28.68 -29.78 11.15
C VAL A 55 -27.63 -30.41 10.24
N THR A 56 -27.41 -29.79 9.08
CA THR A 56 -26.34 -30.17 8.14
C THR A 56 -25.02 -29.49 8.53
N LEU A 57 -23.96 -30.26 8.84
CA LEU A 57 -22.61 -29.71 8.90
C LEU A 57 -22.00 -29.66 7.49
N ASN A 58 -21.97 -28.46 6.92
CA ASN A 58 -21.46 -28.17 5.58
C ASN A 58 -19.95 -27.90 5.60
N TYR A 59 -19.15 -28.92 5.94
CA TYR A 59 -17.68 -28.82 5.89
C TYR A 59 -17.17 -28.53 4.46
N GLY A 60 -17.94 -28.91 3.45
CA GLY A 60 -17.73 -28.53 2.05
C GLY A 60 -17.54 -27.03 1.84
N LYS A 61 -18.45 -26.20 2.39
CA LYS A 61 -18.38 -24.73 2.25
C LYS A 61 -17.14 -24.12 2.91
N PHE A 62 -16.73 -24.67 4.04
CA PHE A 62 -15.54 -24.21 4.72
C PHE A 62 -14.28 -24.49 3.90
N LEU A 63 -14.17 -25.70 3.33
CA LEU A 63 -13.03 -26.06 2.48
C LEU A 63 -12.99 -25.21 1.20
N THR A 64 -14.15 -24.98 0.56
CA THR A 64 -14.28 -24.06 -0.58
C THR A 64 -13.81 -22.65 -0.21
N ALA A 65 -14.21 -22.12 0.95
CA ALA A 65 -13.79 -20.80 1.42
C ALA A 65 -12.26 -20.71 1.66
N VAL A 66 -11.65 -21.76 2.23
CA VAL A 66 -10.20 -21.81 2.45
C VAL A 66 -9.44 -21.84 1.12
N ILE A 67 -9.92 -22.63 0.14
CA ILE A 67 -9.32 -22.69 -1.20
C ILE A 67 -9.41 -21.33 -1.90
N ASN A 68 -10.58 -20.68 -1.86
CA ASN A 68 -10.77 -19.35 -2.43
C ASN A 68 -9.87 -18.31 -1.77
N PHE A 69 -9.69 -18.37 -0.45
CA PHE A 69 -8.76 -17.48 0.26
C PHE A 69 -7.31 -17.66 -0.21
N LEU A 70 -6.85 -18.90 -0.36
CA LEU A 70 -5.50 -19.20 -0.87
C LEU A 70 -5.31 -18.70 -2.32
N ILE A 71 -6.33 -18.87 -3.16
CA ILE A 71 -6.32 -18.36 -4.54
C ILE A 71 -6.25 -16.83 -4.55
N MET A 72 -7.09 -16.14 -3.76
CA MET A 72 -7.08 -14.69 -3.66
C MET A 72 -5.70 -14.18 -3.21
N ALA A 73 -5.12 -14.79 -2.17
CA ALA A 73 -3.79 -14.43 -1.70
C ALA A 73 -2.72 -14.61 -2.79
N PHE A 74 -2.80 -15.70 -3.56
CA PHE A 74 -1.88 -15.97 -4.67
C PHE A 74 -2.02 -14.95 -5.81
N VAL A 75 -3.25 -14.56 -6.16
CA VAL A 75 -3.52 -13.53 -7.17
C VAL A 75 -2.97 -12.17 -6.74
N VAL A 76 -3.22 -11.75 -5.49
CA VAL A 76 -2.66 -10.50 -4.94
C VAL A 76 -1.13 -10.54 -5.00
N PHE A 77 -0.53 -11.67 -4.63
CA PHE A 77 0.92 -11.85 -4.72
C PHE A 77 1.45 -11.67 -6.15
N ILE A 78 0.78 -12.26 -7.15
CA ILE A 78 1.15 -12.08 -8.56
C ILE A 78 1.01 -10.62 -8.99
N LEU A 79 -0.08 -9.95 -8.62
CA LEU A 79 -0.31 -8.55 -8.97
C LEU A 79 0.75 -7.64 -8.36
N VAL A 80 1.04 -7.79 -7.07
CA VAL A 80 2.10 -7.01 -6.38
C VAL A 80 3.47 -7.33 -7.00
N LYS A 81 3.75 -8.60 -7.32
CA LYS A 81 4.98 -8.98 -8.00
C LYS A 81 5.07 -8.40 -9.41
N ALA A 82 3.98 -8.38 -10.16
CA ALA A 82 3.93 -7.79 -11.50
C ALA A 82 4.18 -6.28 -11.45
N LEU A 83 3.54 -5.59 -10.50
CA LEU A 83 3.78 -4.16 -10.27
C LEU A 83 5.20 -3.89 -9.79
N ASN A 84 5.74 -4.66 -8.84
CA ASN A 84 7.12 -4.51 -8.38
C ASN A 84 8.15 -4.87 -9.48
N THR A 85 7.83 -5.83 -10.34
CA THR A 85 8.67 -6.21 -11.49
C THR A 85 8.61 -5.16 -12.60
N ALA A 86 7.43 -4.59 -12.88
CA ALA A 86 7.27 -3.51 -13.84
C ALA A 86 7.91 -2.22 -13.32
N ALA A 87 7.72 -1.90 -12.05
CA ALA A 87 8.36 -0.77 -11.38
C ALA A 87 9.87 -0.92 -11.35
N SER A 88 10.44 -2.10 -11.11
CA SER A 88 11.90 -2.30 -11.21
C SER A 88 12.45 -2.28 -12.65
N LYS A 89 11.61 -2.59 -13.65
CA LYS A 89 11.95 -2.45 -15.08
C LYS A 89 11.79 -1.01 -15.59
N LEU A 90 10.88 -0.23 -15.00
CA LEU A 90 10.66 1.18 -15.28
C LEU A 90 11.53 2.09 -14.42
N ALA A 91 11.97 1.69 -13.22
CA ALA A 91 12.83 2.48 -12.32
C ALA A 91 14.29 2.63 -12.80
N VAL A 92 14.59 2.26 -14.05
CA VAL A 92 15.79 2.73 -14.77
C VAL A 92 15.50 4.04 -15.54
N LYS A 93 14.24 4.48 -15.65
CA LYS A 93 13.78 5.73 -16.25
C LYS A 93 12.46 6.21 -15.61
N GLU A 94 12.51 7.35 -14.92
CA GLU A 94 11.40 8.08 -14.27
C GLU A 94 11.33 7.91 -12.73
N ASP A 95 12.02 8.85 -12.09
CA ASP A 95 11.46 9.74 -11.09
C ASP A 95 10.30 9.19 -10.26
N ALA A 96 10.64 8.80 -9.03
CA ALA A 96 9.70 8.68 -7.95
C ALA A 96 8.90 9.99 -7.81
N PRO A 97 7.58 9.91 -7.57
CA PRO A 97 6.71 11.06 -7.44
C PRO A 97 7.25 12.03 -6.38
N GLU A 98 7.11 13.33 -6.66
CA GLU A 98 7.40 14.44 -5.77
C GLU A 98 6.65 14.30 -4.43
N GLU A 99 7.18 13.50 -3.50
CA GLU A 99 6.79 13.56 -2.09
C GLU A 99 7.96 14.07 -1.28
N LYS A 100 7.89 15.40 -1.08
CA LYS A 100 8.57 16.20 -0.06
C LYS A 100 10.09 16.21 -0.20
N LYS A 101 10.57 17.23 -0.93
CA LYS A 101 11.89 17.83 -0.73
C LYS A 101 12.13 17.86 0.78
N PRO A 102 13.12 17.12 1.31
CA PRO A 102 13.27 17.05 2.73
C PRO A 102 13.62 18.47 3.22
N THR A 103 12.96 18.92 4.29
CA THR A 103 13.10 20.28 4.83
C THR A 103 14.07 20.25 5.99
N LYS A 104 15.03 21.19 6.01
CA LYS A 104 15.92 21.41 7.15
C LYS A 104 15.41 22.62 7.94
N ILE A 105 15.56 22.59 9.25
CA ILE A 105 15.26 23.73 10.11
C ILE A 105 16.47 24.66 10.07
N CYS A 106 16.25 25.94 9.74
CA CYS A 106 17.32 26.94 9.78
C CYS A 106 17.81 27.16 11.24
N PRO A 107 19.10 26.99 11.56
CA PRO A 107 19.63 27.19 12.92
C PRO A 107 19.48 28.62 13.44
N MET A 108 19.45 29.60 12.54
CA MET A 108 19.47 31.03 12.88
C MET A 108 18.08 31.58 13.21
N CYS A 109 17.06 31.19 12.43
CA CYS A 109 15.70 31.74 12.54
C CYS A 109 14.60 30.71 12.78
N LYS A 110 14.95 29.41 12.88
CA LYS A 110 14.04 28.29 13.17
C LYS A 110 12.88 28.11 12.17
N SER A 111 12.95 28.73 10.99
CA SER A 111 11.97 28.51 9.90
C SER A 111 12.30 27.26 9.08
N GLU A 112 11.28 26.59 8.57
CA GLU A 112 11.42 25.45 7.65
C GLU A 112 11.88 25.91 6.27
N ILE A 113 12.98 25.34 5.78
CA ILE A 113 13.59 25.67 4.48
C ILE A 113 13.94 24.38 3.72
N ALA A 114 14.06 24.47 2.40
CA ALA A 114 14.51 23.34 1.57
C ALA A 114 15.94 22.90 1.96
N ILE A 115 16.24 21.61 1.90
CA ILE A 115 17.58 21.08 2.23
C ILE A 115 18.69 21.69 1.38
N ASP A 116 18.42 21.93 0.10
CA ASP A 116 19.43 22.48 -0.82
C ASP A 116 19.55 24.01 -0.75
N ALA A 117 18.81 24.67 0.14
CA ALA A 117 18.92 26.11 0.29
C ALA A 117 20.26 26.49 0.97
N CYS A 118 21.15 27.12 0.20
CA CYS A 118 22.36 27.78 0.72
C CYS A 118 22.07 29.10 1.45
N ARG A 119 20.89 29.69 1.25
CA ARG A 119 20.48 30.94 1.90
C ARG A 119 19.05 30.85 2.40
N CYS A 120 18.83 31.23 3.66
CA CYS A 120 17.50 31.24 4.24
C CYS A 120 16.66 32.41 3.67
N PRO A 121 15.45 32.18 3.14
CA PRO A 121 14.58 33.26 2.66
C PRO A 121 14.08 34.17 3.79
N HIS A 122 13.96 33.65 5.01
CA HIS A 122 13.34 34.33 6.13
C HIS A 122 14.29 35.29 6.85
N CYS A 123 15.54 34.87 7.07
CA CYS A 123 16.55 35.69 7.78
C CYS A 123 17.75 36.06 6.92
N THR A 124 17.78 35.66 5.66
CA THR A 124 18.87 35.93 4.70
C THR A 124 20.25 35.40 5.07
N SER A 125 20.35 34.60 6.15
CA SER A 125 21.60 33.97 6.58
C SER A 125 22.08 32.94 5.57
N ILE A 126 23.40 32.87 5.41
CA ILE A 126 24.08 31.89 4.56
C ILE A 126 24.26 30.61 5.40
N LEU A 127 23.84 29.46 4.86
CA LEU A 127 23.79 28.17 5.55
C LEU A 127 24.74 27.14 4.92
N ASP A 128 25.86 27.62 4.40
CA ASP A 128 26.93 26.77 3.87
C ASP A 128 27.59 25.98 5.00
N ALA A 129 28.14 24.79 4.71
CA ALA A 129 28.74 23.89 5.70
C ALA A 129 29.73 24.60 6.64
N LYS A 130 30.54 25.53 6.10
CA LYS A 130 31.48 26.34 6.88
C LYS A 130 30.81 27.35 7.83
N ALA A 131 29.64 27.88 7.47
CA ALA A 131 28.90 28.84 8.28
C ALA A 131 28.20 28.15 9.46
N VAL A 132 27.75 26.91 9.28
CA VAL A 132 27.14 26.09 10.34
C VAL A 132 28.20 25.68 11.39
N GLU A 133 29.37 25.20 10.96
CA GLU A 133 30.47 24.84 11.87
C GLU A 133 30.98 26.02 12.73
N ALA A 134 30.95 27.24 12.19
CA ALA A 134 31.35 28.44 12.92
C ALA A 134 30.34 28.87 13.99
N PHE A 135 29.05 28.54 13.79
CA PHE A 135 28.00 28.82 14.78
C PHE A 135 28.03 27.83 15.94
N GLU A 136 28.24 26.54 15.69
CA GLU A 136 28.36 25.51 16.75
C GLU A 136 29.56 25.73 17.68
N LYS A 137 30.68 26.30 17.18
CA LYS A 137 31.87 26.59 18.01
C LYS A 137 31.76 27.83 18.89
N ASN A 138 30.76 28.68 18.67
CA ASN A 138 30.51 29.90 19.43
C ASN A 138 29.25 29.82 20.31
N LEU A 139 28.63 28.64 20.39
CA LEU A 139 27.65 28.23 21.39
C LEU A 139 28.35 27.55 22.57
#